data_AF-A0AA47NZI3-F1
#
_entry.id   AF-A0AA47NZI3-F1
#
_cell.length_a   1.000
_cell.length_b   1.000
_cell.length_c   1.000
_cell.angle_alpha   90.00
_cell.angle_beta   90.00
_cell.angle_gamma   90.00
#
_symmetry.space_group_name_H-M   'P 1'
#
loop_
_entity.id
_entity.type
_entity.pdbx_description
1 polymer ?
#
loop_
_entity_poly.entity_id
_entity_poly.type
_entity_poly.pdbx_seq_one_letter_code
_entity_poly.pdbx_strand_id
1 'polypeptide(L)'
;MPCPSYYWKQDNSVLPFGANYLCPKWGHKIPICVKTQGWIGKKFRDRNTPPPVRTNSFFKTVLGRPKDVPSMPDGQSTPGETYVMYHGTTRANAQAIMRNGFRRSQGGMLGPGVYLSRNLEKASRYPIGVPDSERVVFKVKVNVGNVIAINFQGHPRQDNWHDASYGEVYDTAWCPPDCGMTKSGLEEDCIWDPQRITVLQCINPIRC
;
A
#
# COMPACT_ATOMS: atom_id res chain seq x y z
N MET A 1 21.67 10.06 -7.25
CA MET A 1 20.20 9.89 -7.38
C MET A 1 19.92 8.39 -7.29
N PRO A 2 19.03 7.88 -6.41
CA PRO A 2 18.82 6.45 -6.32
C PRO A 2 18.03 5.94 -7.53
N CYS A 3 18.50 4.84 -8.11
CA CYS A 3 17.90 4.16 -9.25
C CYS A 3 16.53 3.57 -8.86
N PRO A 4 15.45 3.80 -9.62
CA PRO A 4 14.19 3.09 -9.40
C PRO A 4 14.40 1.62 -9.78
N SER A 5 14.61 0.76 -8.79
CA SER A 5 14.38 -0.68 -8.95
C SER A 5 12.91 -0.92 -9.30
N TYR A 6 12.61 -2.01 -10.00
CA TYR A 6 11.28 -2.48 -10.45
C TYR A 6 10.91 -2.09 -11.90
N TYR A 7 11.54 -2.78 -12.86
CA TYR A 7 10.95 -3.03 -14.18
C TYR A 7 10.24 -4.39 -14.15
N TRP A 8 9.01 -4.44 -14.67
CA TRP A 8 8.25 -5.68 -14.88
C TRP A 8 8.54 -6.25 -16.27
N LYS A 9 8.73 -7.58 -16.36
CA LYS A 9 8.88 -8.30 -17.64
C LYS A 9 7.49 -8.65 -18.18
N GLN A 10 7.28 -8.43 -19.48
CA GLN A 10 5.98 -8.55 -20.16
C GLN A 10 5.71 -9.95 -20.74
N ASP A 11 6.62 -10.92 -20.60
CA ASP A 11 6.45 -12.26 -21.14
C ASP A 11 6.77 -13.37 -20.13
N ASN A 12 6.01 -14.47 -20.20
CA ASN A 12 6.21 -15.68 -19.40
C ASN A 12 7.44 -16.52 -19.85
N SER A 13 8.44 -15.92 -20.49
CA SER A 13 9.64 -16.66 -20.91
C SER A 13 10.64 -16.78 -19.76
N VAL A 14 10.94 -18.03 -19.39
CA VAL A 14 11.99 -18.39 -18.42
C VAL A 14 13.33 -17.99 -19.02
N LEU A 15 14.03 -17.03 -18.40
CA LEU A 15 15.39 -16.70 -18.79
C LEU A 15 16.38 -17.70 -18.15
N PRO A 16 17.48 -18.07 -18.85
CA PRO A 16 18.55 -18.84 -18.25
C PRO A 16 19.19 -18.09 -17.07
N PHE A 17 19.67 -18.86 -16.09
CA PHE A 17 20.31 -18.34 -14.89
C PHE A 17 21.50 -17.44 -15.26
N GLY A 18 21.48 -16.16 -14.82
CA GLY A 18 22.56 -15.19 -15.10
C GLY A 18 22.30 -14.20 -16.25
N ALA A 19 21.08 -14.11 -16.79
CA ALA A 19 20.75 -13.11 -17.81
C ALA A 19 20.79 -11.66 -17.28
N ASN A 20 21.42 -10.76 -18.05
CA ASN A 20 21.45 -9.31 -17.80
C ASN A 20 20.44 -8.61 -18.71
N TYR A 21 19.67 -7.65 -18.19
CA TYR A 21 18.88 -6.74 -19.03
C TYR A 21 19.71 -5.50 -19.41
N LEU A 22 19.63 -5.09 -20.68
CA LEU A 22 20.16 -3.82 -21.17
C LEU A 22 19.04 -2.77 -21.12
N CYS A 23 19.26 -1.70 -20.36
CA CYS A 23 18.35 -0.55 -20.34
C CYS A 23 18.55 0.27 -21.63
N PRO A 24 17.53 0.45 -22.50
CA PRO A 24 17.66 1.16 -23.77
C PRO A 24 18.05 2.64 -23.62
N LYS A 25 17.91 3.21 -22.42
CA LYS A 25 18.11 4.63 -22.16
C LYS A 25 19.50 4.98 -21.59
N TRP A 26 20.26 3.99 -21.09
CA TRP A 26 21.51 4.27 -20.35
C TRP A 26 22.64 3.24 -20.56
N GLY A 27 22.47 2.19 -21.37
CA GLY A 27 23.58 1.30 -21.77
C GLY A 27 24.24 0.44 -20.65
N HIS A 28 23.79 0.54 -19.40
CA HIS A 28 24.34 -0.22 -18.28
C HIS A 28 23.66 -1.59 -18.10
N LYS A 29 24.46 -2.61 -17.74
CA LYS A 29 23.99 -3.96 -17.39
C LYS A 29 23.52 -3.98 -15.94
N ILE A 30 22.31 -4.45 -15.68
CA ILE A 30 21.76 -4.58 -14.31
C ILE A 30 21.50 -6.07 -14.02
N PRO A 31 22.00 -6.62 -12.89
CA PRO A 31 21.72 -7.99 -12.50
C PRO A 31 20.25 -8.16 -12.06
N ILE A 32 19.59 -9.20 -12.57
CA ILE A 32 18.21 -9.53 -12.22
C ILE A 32 18.20 -10.24 -10.85
N CYS A 33 17.44 -9.71 -9.88
CA CYS A 33 17.23 -10.37 -8.59
C CYS A 33 16.18 -11.48 -8.77
N VAL A 34 16.63 -12.73 -8.90
CA VAL A 34 15.76 -13.92 -8.92
C VAL A 34 15.55 -14.36 -7.47
N LYS A 35 14.33 -14.23 -6.91
CA LYS A 35 13.99 -14.94 -5.67
C LYS A 35 13.61 -16.37 -6.03
N THR A 36 14.49 -17.31 -5.69
CA THR A 36 14.34 -18.75 -5.89
C THR A 36 13.19 -19.33 -5.05
N GLN A 37 12.53 -20.34 -5.61
CA GLN A 37 11.49 -21.16 -4.99
C GLN A 37 12.11 -22.24 -4.08
N GLY A 38 11.41 -22.56 -2.98
CA GLY A 38 11.22 -23.90 -2.40
C GLY A 38 12.42 -24.74 -1.93
N TRP A 39 12.40 -25.16 -0.65
CA TRP A 39 13.13 -26.35 -0.17
C TRP A 39 12.17 -27.33 0.51
N ILE A 40 12.20 -28.58 0.05
CA ILE A 40 11.58 -29.78 0.66
C ILE A 40 12.74 -30.68 1.10
N GLY A 41 12.62 -31.28 2.30
CA GLY A 41 13.72 -31.70 3.17
C GLY A 41 14.45 -33.03 2.93
N LYS A 42 15.31 -33.39 3.92
CA LYS A 42 15.69 -34.76 4.34
C LYS A 42 16.29 -34.75 5.78
N LYS A 43 16.06 -35.86 6.51
CA LYS A 43 16.18 -36.11 7.98
C LYS A 43 17.53 -36.75 8.44
N PHE A 44 17.67 -36.83 9.79
CA PHE A 44 18.48 -37.70 10.69
C PHE A 44 19.78 -37.06 11.25
N ARG A 45 20.15 -37.10 12.55
CA ARG A 45 19.72 -37.84 13.77
C ARG A 45 20.23 -37.15 15.07
N ASP A 46 19.63 -37.51 16.21
CA ASP A 46 19.79 -37.05 17.63
C ASP A 46 21.19 -37.01 18.29
N ARG A 47 21.38 -36.08 19.25
CA ARG A 47 21.54 -36.35 20.72
C ARG A 47 21.82 -35.11 21.59
N ASN A 48 20.90 -34.85 22.52
CA ASN A 48 21.03 -34.33 23.90
C ASN A 48 22.30 -33.54 24.33
N THR A 49 22.18 -32.21 24.44
CA THR A 49 22.35 -31.36 25.67
C THR A 49 22.35 -29.87 25.29
N PRO A 50 21.63 -28.97 26.00
CA PRO A 50 21.61 -27.54 25.66
C PRO A 50 22.57 -26.71 26.53
N PRO A 51 23.36 -25.78 25.96
CA PRO A 51 23.95 -24.67 26.71
C PRO A 51 23.13 -23.38 26.53
N PRO A 52 23.32 -22.38 27.41
CA PRO A 52 22.23 -21.51 27.89
C PRO A 52 21.82 -20.39 26.93
N VAL A 53 20.52 -20.10 26.94
CA VAL A 53 19.90 -18.95 26.28
C VAL A 53 20.33 -17.67 26.99
N ARG A 54 21.26 -16.93 26.40
CA ARG A 54 21.42 -15.50 26.68
C ARG A 54 20.30 -14.75 25.97
N THR A 55 19.35 -14.26 26.75
CA THR A 55 18.26 -13.40 26.27
C THR A 55 18.84 -12.04 25.88
N ASN A 56 18.97 -11.78 24.57
CA ASN A 56 18.98 -10.42 24.06
C ASN A 56 17.60 -10.11 23.50
N SER A 57 16.81 -9.47 24.36
CA SER A 57 15.50 -8.88 24.11
C SER A 57 15.64 -7.69 23.16
N PHE A 58 15.84 -7.89 21.85
CA PHE A 58 15.84 -6.75 20.92
C PHE A 58 15.32 -6.96 19.50
N PHE A 59 14.93 -8.18 19.08
CA PHE A 59 14.30 -8.37 17.76
C PHE A 59 13.23 -9.45 17.78
N LYS A 60 12.02 -9.08 18.23
CA LYS A 60 10.79 -9.77 17.84
C LYS A 60 9.65 -8.76 17.84
N THR A 61 8.79 -8.90 16.82
CA THR A 61 7.45 -8.30 16.69
C THR A 61 7.38 -7.05 15.81
N VAL A 62 7.33 -7.24 14.48
CA VAL A 62 6.32 -6.58 13.62
C VAL A 62 5.96 -7.53 12.46
N LEU A 63 5.36 -8.67 12.80
CA LEU A 63 4.46 -9.40 11.89
C LEU A 63 3.21 -9.73 12.73
N GLY A 64 2.48 -8.67 13.08
CA GLY A 64 1.22 -8.73 13.81
C GLY A 64 0.05 -9.09 12.89
N ARG A 65 -0.97 -9.69 13.49
CA ARG A 65 -2.18 -10.24 12.86
C ARG A 65 -3.08 -9.12 12.28
N PRO A 66 -4.10 -9.44 11.48
CA PRO A 66 -5.01 -8.47 10.84
C PRO A 66 -5.83 -7.54 11.77
N LYS A 67 -5.63 -7.59 13.09
CA LYS A 67 -6.37 -6.80 14.09
C LYS A 67 -5.59 -5.62 14.67
N ASP A 68 -4.31 -5.45 14.31
CA ASP A 68 -3.44 -4.44 14.91
C ASP A 68 -3.16 -3.26 13.96
N VAL A 69 -4.12 -2.90 13.10
CA VAL A 69 -4.01 -1.62 12.36
C VAL A 69 -4.17 -0.52 13.41
N PRO A 70 -3.16 0.33 13.66
CA PRO A 70 -3.30 1.40 14.63
C PRO A 70 -4.50 2.26 14.23
N SER A 71 -5.53 2.31 15.09
CA SER A 71 -6.60 3.28 14.98
C SER A 71 -5.97 4.67 14.96
N MET A 72 -6.39 5.52 14.02
CA MET A 72 -6.07 6.95 14.15
C MET A 72 -6.76 7.41 15.44
N PRO A 73 -6.06 8.00 16.42
CA PRO A 73 -6.73 8.57 17.57
C PRO A 73 -7.73 9.62 17.08
N ASP A 74 -8.92 9.62 17.68
CA ASP A 74 -10.09 10.42 17.33
C ASP A 74 -9.74 11.83 16.77
N GLY A 75 -9.65 11.93 15.44
CA GLY A 75 -9.59 13.19 14.70
C GLY A 75 -8.39 14.11 14.95
N GLN A 76 -7.32 13.68 15.63
CA GLN A 76 -6.12 14.50 15.81
C GLN A 76 -4.87 13.74 15.38
N SER A 77 -4.56 13.82 14.08
CA SER A 77 -3.23 13.46 13.58
C SER A 77 -2.24 14.55 13.95
N THR A 78 -1.06 14.17 14.46
CA THR A 78 0.02 15.15 14.64
C THR A 78 0.60 15.55 13.27
N PRO A 79 0.94 16.84 13.04
CA PRO A 79 1.56 17.26 11.79
C PRO A 79 2.82 16.44 11.47
N GLY A 80 2.81 15.80 10.29
CA GLY A 80 3.94 14.99 9.82
C GLY A 80 3.82 13.49 10.10
N GLU A 81 2.68 13.01 10.62
CA GLU A 81 2.41 11.57 10.71
C GLU A 81 2.44 10.91 9.33
N THR A 82 3.10 9.75 9.29
CA THR A 82 3.17 8.95 8.07
C THR A 82 2.73 7.52 8.29
N TYR A 83 1.93 7.01 7.36
CA TYR A 83 1.36 5.66 7.41
C TYR A 83 1.74 4.86 6.18
N VAL A 84 1.79 3.54 6.36
CA VAL A 84 1.82 2.60 5.24
C VAL A 84 0.39 2.25 4.87
N MET A 85 0.03 2.48 3.61
CA MET A 85 -1.30 2.22 3.07
C MET A 85 -1.20 1.48 1.73
N TYR A 86 -2.35 1.09 1.20
CA TYR A 86 -2.48 0.28 0.00
C TYR A 86 -3.49 0.87 -0.99
N HIS A 87 -3.14 0.82 -2.28
CA HIS A 87 -4.00 1.24 -3.39
C HIS A 87 -4.12 0.12 -4.42
N GLY A 88 -5.32 -0.45 -4.57
CA GLY A 88 -5.62 -1.41 -5.63
C GLY A 88 -5.95 -0.71 -6.93
N THR A 89 -5.34 -1.15 -8.03
CA THR A 89 -5.60 -0.58 -9.36
C THR A 89 -5.31 -1.61 -10.46
N THR A 90 -5.60 -1.27 -11.72
CA THR A 90 -5.25 -2.14 -12.85
C THR A 90 -3.76 -2.02 -13.19
N ARG A 91 -3.18 -3.05 -13.80
CA ARG A 91 -1.78 -3.00 -14.29
C ARG A 91 -1.55 -1.82 -15.24
N ALA A 92 -2.51 -1.50 -16.10
CA ALA A 92 -2.44 -0.35 -17.01
C ALA A 92 -2.36 0.98 -16.25
N ASN A 93 -3.23 1.17 -15.26
CA ASN A 93 -3.21 2.37 -14.41
C ASN A 93 -1.95 2.44 -13.56
N ALA A 94 -1.46 1.31 -13.05
CA ALA A 94 -0.20 1.26 -12.31
C ALA A 94 0.98 1.74 -13.16
N GLN A 95 1.05 1.35 -14.43
CA GLN A 95 2.08 1.89 -15.34
C GLN A 95 1.95 3.40 -15.53
N ALA A 96 0.73 3.93 -15.64
CA ALA A 96 0.50 5.37 -15.73
C ALA A 96 0.93 6.10 -14.45
N ILE A 97 0.58 5.56 -13.27
CA ILE A 97 0.96 6.12 -11.96
C ILE A 97 2.49 6.12 -11.78
N MET A 98 3.17 5.04 -12.18
CA MET A 98 4.63 4.98 -12.11
C MET A 98 5.34 6.00 -13.02
N ARG A 99 4.71 6.38 -14.14
CA ARG A 99 5.26 7.40 -15.06
C ARG A 99 4.94 8.83 -14.65
N ASN A 100 3.71 9.06 -14.21
CA ASN A 100 3.14 10.41 -14.09
C ASN A 100 2.81 10.81 -12.65
N GLY A 101 3.01 9.90 -11.69
CA GLY A 101 2.52 10.04 -10.32
C GLY A 101 1.03 9.72 -10.18
N PHE A 102 0.55 9.72 -8.94
CA PHE A 102 -0.86 9.59 -8.64
C PHE A 102 -1.65 10.81 -9.15
N ARG A 103 -2.90 10.56 -9.54
CA ARG A 103 -3.87 11.59 -9.89
C ARG A 103 -5.10 11.41 -9.03
N ARG A 104 -5.66 12.52 -8.55
CA ARG A 104 -6.93 12.51 -7.83
C ARG A 104 -8.06 12.01 -8.73
N SER A 105 -9.03 11.32 -8.15
CA SER A 105 -10.36 11.19 -8.73
C SER A 105 -11.08 12.56 -8.74
N GLN A 106 -12.12 12.69 -9.54
CA GLN A 106 -12.99 13.87 -9.55
C GLN A 106 -14.02 13.87 -8.40
N GLY A 107 -14.17 12.75 -7.68
CA GLY A 107 -15.15 12.58 -6.62
C GLY A 107 -15.06 11.21 -5.97
N GLY A 108 -16.09 10.86 -5.21
CA GLY A 108 -16.21 9.62 -4.45
C GLY A 108 -16.95 9.88 -3.14
N MET A 109 -17.04 8.86 -2.27
CA MET A 109 -17.77 8.97 -1.00
C MET A 109 -17.21 10.07 -0.09
N LEU A 110 -15.89 10.32 -0.16
CA LEU A 110 -15.16 11.32 0.60
C LEU A 110 -14.71 12.48 -0.32
N GLY A 111 -15.41 12.71 -1.42
CA GLY A 111 -15.02 13.74 -2.40
C GLY A 111 -13.79 13.38 -3.26
N PRO A 112 -13.23 14.37 -3.96
CA PRO A 112 -12.07 14.20 -4.84
C PRO A 112 -10.78 13.89 -4.07
N GLY A 113 -10.03 12.88 -4.51
CA GLY A 113 -8.75 12.53 -3.89
C GLY A 113 -8.16 11.23 -4.40
N VAL A 114 -7.09 10.77 -3.76
CA VAL A 114 -6.54 9.43 -3.95
C VAL A 114 -6.99 8.54 -2.80
N TYR A 115 -7.73 7.49 -3.15
CA TYR A 115 -8.34 6.58 -2.17
C TYR A 115 -7.37 5.46 -1.79
N LEU A 116 -7.16 5.30 -0.48
CA LEU A 116 -6.21 4.37 0.13
C LEU A 116 -6.87 3.59 1.26
N SER A 117 -6.29 2.46 1.61
CA SER A 117 -6.72 1.60 2.71
C SER A 117 -5.49 1.07 3.45
N ARG A 118 -5.52 1.04 4.77
CA ARG A 118 -4.53 0.34 5.61
C ARG A 118 -4.72 -1.18 5.56
N ASN A 119 -5.89 -1.65 5.15
CA ASN A 119 -6.16 -3.06 4.91
C ASN A 119 -5.76 -3.49 3.48
N LEU A 120 -4.75 -4.36 3.36
CA LEU A 120 -4.25 -4.91 2.10
C LEU A 120 -5.28 -5.81 1.38
N GLU A 121 -6.05 -6.60 2.13
CA GLU A 121 -7.10 -7.47 1.56
C GLU A 121 -8.24 -6.63 0.97
N LYS A 122 -8.58 -5.50 1.61
CA LYS A 122 -9.49 -4.50 1.03
C LYS A 122 -8.94 -3.95 -0.28
N ALA A 123 -7.72 -3.42 -0.26
CA ALA A 123 -7.12 -2.83 -1.46
C ALA A 123 -6.99 -3.85 -2.61
N SER A 124 -6.69 -5.12 -2.31
CA SER A 124 -6.55 -6.19 -3.30
C SER A 124 -7.83 -6.47 -4.10
N ARG A 125 -9.01 -6.10 -3.56
CA ARG A 125 -10.31 -6.27 -4.23
C ARG A 125 -10.61 -5.20 -5.27
N TYR A 126 -9.77 -4.17 -5.41
CA TYR A 126 -10.02 -3.07 -6.33
C TYR A 126 -9.09 -3.10 -7.56
N PRO A 127 -9.61 -2.73 -8.75
CA PRO A 127 -11.01 -2.37 -9.01
C PRO A 127 -11.95 -3.59 -8.99
N ILE A 128 -13.22 -3.39 -8.63
CA ILE A 128 -14.23 -4.45 -8.60
C ILE A 128 -14.56 -4.87 -10.04
N GLY A 129 -14.76 -6.17 -10.26
CA GLY A 129 -15.10 -6.72 -11.58
C GLY A 129 -13.90 -6.89 -12.52
N VAL A 130 -12.69 -6.53 -12.08
CA VAL A 130 -11.45 -6.76 -12.82
C VAL A 130 -10.79 -8.06 -12.34
N PRO A 131 -10.33 -8.95 -13.24
CA PRO A 131 -9.64 -10.18 -12.87
C PRO A 131 -8.38 -9.95 -12.04
N ASP A 132 -8.04 -10.85 -11.11
CA ASP A 132 -6.81 -10.81 -10.31
C ASP A 132 -5.55 -10.68 -11.19
N SER A 133 -5.56 -11.33 -12.35
CA SER A 133 -4.49 -11.28 -13.35
C SER A 133 -4.29 -9.91 -14.01
N GLU A 134 -5.21 -8.98 -13.78
CA GLU A 134 -5.14 -7.59 -14.27
C GLU A 134 -5.01 -6.57 -13.13
N ARG A 135 -5.24 -6.97 -11.88
CA ARG A 135 -5.08 -6.13 -10.69
C ARG A 135 -3.67 -6.14 -10.10
N VAL A 136 -3.30 -5.02 -9.51
CA VAL A 136 -2.05 -4.85 -8.77
C VAL A 136 -2.29 -3.89 -7.60
N VAL A 137 -1.50 -4.03 -6.54
CA VAL A 137 -1.61 -3.18 -5.35
C VAL A 137 -0.32 -2.40 -5.16
N PHE A 138 -0.43 -1.09 -5.02
CA PHE A 138 0.68 -0.28 -4.51
C PHE A 138 0.70 -0.32 -2.99
N LYS A 139 1.87 -0.61 -2.42
CA LYS A 139 2.20 -0.27 -1.04
C LYS A 139 2.84 1.10 -1.03
N VAL A 140 2.26 2.03 -0.29
CA VAL A 140 2.67 3.44 -0.28
C VAL A 140 2.97 3.91 1.14
N LYS A 141 3.87 4.90 1.26
CA LYS A 141 4.03 5.72 2.47
C LYS A 141 3.29 7.04 2.22
N VAL A 142 2.43 7.43 3.15
CA VAL A 142 1.57 8.61 3.02
C VAL A 142 1.84 9.57 4.16
N ASN A 143 2.05 10.85 3.87
CA ASN A 143 1.98 11.92 4.87
C ASN A 143 0.55 12.44 4.96
N VAL A 144 -0.16 12.08 6.03
CA VAL A 144 -1.61 12.34 6.14
C VAL A 144 -1.94 13.79 6.47
N GLY A 145 -0.98 14.56 7.01
CA GLY A 145 -1.20 15.95 7.38
C GLY A 145 -2.37 16.13 8.34
N ASN A 146 -3.19 17.15 8.10
CA ASN A 146 -4.41 17.40 8.87
C ASN A 146 -5.52 16.45 8.42
N VAL A 147 -6.05 15.66 9.35
CA VAL A 147 -7.05 14.62 9.06
C VAL A 147 -8.40 15.02 9.65
N ILE A 148 -9.46 14.89 8.86
CA ILE A 148 -10.84 14.95 9.34
C ILE A 148 -11.48 13.55 9.30
N ALA A 149 -12.15 13.18 10.39
CA ALA A 149 -12.95 11.96 10.42
C ALA A 149 -14.33 12.23 9.80
N ILE A 150 -14.70 11.46 8.79
CA ILE A 150 -16.03 11.46 8.15
C ILE A 150 -16.72 10.15 8.54
N ASN A 151 -17.50 10.19 9.62
CA ASN A 151 -17.99 9.01 10.33
C ASN A 151 -19.52 8.79 10.22
N PHE A 152 -20.22 9.53 9.36
CA PHE A 152 -21.63 9.29 9.05
C PHE A 152 -22.01 9.88 7.68
N GLN A 153 -23.03 9.30 7.05
CA GLN A 153 -23.52 9.76 5.75
C GLN A 153 -24.18 11.13 5.87
N GLY A 154 -23.88 12.03 4.93
CA GLY A 154 -24.34 13.41 4.97
C GLY A 154 -23.51 14.30 5.89
N HIS A 155 -22.27 13.91 6.22
CA HIS A 155 -21.36 14.75 7.00
C HIS A 155 -21.18 16.12 6.30
N PRO A 156 -21.27 17.27 7.01
CA PRO A 156 -21.20 18.59 6.38
C PRO A 156 -19.92 18.82 5.55
N ARG A 157 -18.83 18.16 5.96
CA ARG A 157 -17.52 18.16 5.29
C ARG A 157 -17.24 16.90 4.45
N GLN A 158 -18.25 16.09 4.09
CA GLN A 158 -18.05 14.77 3.48
C GLN A 158 -17.21 14.79 2.20
N ASP A 159 -17.45 15.76 1.31
CA ASP A 159 -16.79 15.85 0.00
C ASP A 159 -16.04 17.18 -0.24
N ASN A 160 -16.16 18.13 0.69
CA ASN A 160 -15.64 19.50 0.55
C ASN A 160 -14.56 19.87 1.59
N TRP A 161 -14.09 18.91 2.41
CA TRP A 161 -13.12 19.10 3.49
C TRP A 161 -11.78 19.77 3.10
N HIS A 162 -11.43 19.76 1.81
CA HIS A 162 -10.24 20.40 1.27
C HIS A 162 -10.45 21.87 0.87
N ASP A 163 -11.70 22.34 0.88
CA ASP A 163 -12.09 23.69 0.46
C ASP A 163 -12.21 24.63 1.67
N ALA A 164 -11.50 25.76 1.58
CA ALA A 164 -11.44 26.78 2.62
C ALA A 164 -12.73 27.60 2.76
N SER A 165 -13.58 27.63 1.73
CA SER A 165 -14.87 28.34 1.77
C SER A 165 -15.87 27.71 2.76
N TYR A 166 -15.58 26.50 3.22
CA TYR A 166 -16.42 25.72 4.12
C TYR A 166 -15.77 25.52 5.51
N GLY A 167 -14.64 26.18 5.80
CA GLY A 167 -13.96 26.17 7.11
C GLY A 167 -12.51 25.70 7.05
N GLU A 168 -12.06 25.04 8.12
CA GLU A 168 -10.71 24.50 8.23
C GLU A 168 -10.41 23.53 7.07
N VAL A 169 -9.20 23.63 6.50
CA VAL A 169 -8.75 22.81 5.37
C VAL A 169 -8.01 21.59 5.88
N TYR A 170 -8.44 20.42 5.42
CA TYR A 170 -7.82 19.15 5.72
C TYR A 170 -7.05 18.61 4.52
N ASP A 171 -6.01 17.81 4.79
CA ASP A 171 -5.19 17.14 3.79
C ASP A 171 -5.71 15.74 3.45
N THR A 172 -6.39 15.12 4.43
CA THR A 172 -6.95 13.77 4.34
C THR A 172 -8.34 13.73 4.97
N ALA A 173 -9.32 13.18 4.27
CA ALA A 173 -10.54 12.69 4.88
C ALA A 173 -10.41 11.20 5.19
N TRP A 174 -10.75 10.82 6.41
CA TRP A 174 -10.69 9.45 6.88
C TRP A 174 -12.09 8.95 7.27
N CYS A 175 -12.51 7.83 6.68
CA CYS A 175 -13.69 7.07 7.08
C CYS A 175 -13.27 5.99 8.10
N PRO A 176 -13.72 6.07 9.36
CA PRO A 176 -13.43 5.04 10.36
C PRO A 176 -14.09 3.69 10.02
N PRO A 177 -13.57 2.58 10.58
CA PRO A 177 -14.27 1.30 10.48
C PRO A 177 -15.63 1.35 11.22
N ASP A 178 -16.58 0.55 10.76
CA ASP A 178 -17.88 0.30 11.40
C ASP A 178 -18.72 1.54 11.73
N CYS A 179 -18.49 2.67 11.04
CA CYS A 179 -19.23 3.92 11.25
C CYS A 179 -20.49 4.08 10.35
N GLY A 180 -20.86 3.04 9.60
CA GLY A 180 -22.05 3.07 8.73
C GLY A 180 -21.87 3.81 7.39
N MET A 181 -20.66 4.32 7.10
CA MET A 181 -20.35 4.97 5.81
C MET A 181 -20.31 3.99 4.63
N THR A 182 -19.78 2.77 4.82
CA THR A 182 -19.72 1.75 3.77
C THR A 182 -20.44 0.48 4.20
N LYS A 183 -21.04 -0.26 3.24
CA LYS A 183 -21.64 -1.58 3.50
C LYS A 183 -20.64 -2.59 4.07
N SER A 184 -19.35 -2.41 3.78
CA SER A 184 -18.30 -3.30 4.23
C SER A 184 -17.85 -3.08 5.66
N GLY A 185 -18.18 -1.93 6.26
CA GLY A 185 -17.64 -1.51 7.56
C GLY A 185 -16.13 -1.21 7.54
N LEU A 186 -15.47 -1.26 6.39
CA LEU A 186 -14.02 -1.07 6.33
C LEU A 186 -13.63 0.39 6.11
N GLU A 187 -12.58 0.78 6.82
CA GLU A 187 -11.98 2.11 6.80
C GLU A 187 -11.43 2.52 5.42
N GLU A 188 -11.36 3.82 5.17
CA GLU A 188 -10.87 4.38 3.92
C GLU A 188 -10.27 5.78 4.13
N ASP A 189 -9.14 6.05 3.49
CA ASP A 189 -8.52 7.37 3.48
C ASP A 189 -8.63 7.98 2.08
N CYS A 190 -8.92 9.28 2.01
CA CYS A 190 -8.98 10.07 0.78
C CYS A 190 -8.01 11.24 0.89
N ILE A 191 -6.93 11.21 0.11
CA ILE A 191 -5.82 12.16 0.21
C ILE A 191 -5.97 13.22 -0.88
N TRP A 192 -5.92 14.50 -0.51
CA TRP A 192 -6.13 15.60 -1.44
C TRP A 192 -4.93 15.81 -2.37
N ASP A 193 -3.71 15.96 -1.83
CA ASP A 193 -2.52 16.17 -2.65
C ASP A 193 -1.78 14.84 -2.91
N PRO A 194 -1.72 14.36 -4.17
CA PRO A 194 -0.98 13.15 -4.52
C PRO A 194 0.51 13.20 -4.17
N GLN A 195 1.12 14.39 -4.04
CA GLN A 195 2.54 14.53 -3.67
C GLN A 195 2.83 14.04 -2.24
N ARG A 196 1.80 13.88 -1.41
CA ARG A 196 1.92 13.28 -0.07
C ARG A 196 2.12 11.76 -0.10
N ILE A 197 2.03 11.14 -1.28
CA ILE A 197 2.05 9.69 -1.45
C ILE A 197 3.36 9.26 -2.12
N THR A 198 4.15 8.45 -1.42
CA THR A 198 5.37 7.85 -1.95
C THR A 198 5.15 6.36 -2.21
N VAL A 199 5.33 5.92 -3.45
CA VAL A 199 5.29 4.48 -3.80
C VAL A 199 6.50 3.78 -3.21
N LEU A 200 6.27 2.75 -2.40
CA LEU A 200 7.31 1.88 -1.85
C LEU A 200 7.48 0.62 -2.67
N GLN A 201 6.36 -0.01 -3.04
CA GLN A 201 6.37 -1.29 -3.73
C GLN A 201 5.10 -1.48 -4.56
N CYS A 202 5.22 -2.26 -5.62
CA CYS A 202 4.10 -2.80 -6.39
C CYS A 202 4.02 -4.31 -6.12
N ILE A 203 2.89 -4.80 -5.62
CA ILE A 203 2.70 -6.20 -5.19
C ILE A 203 1.47 -6.82 -5.85
N ASN A 204 1.48 -8.15 -5.95
CA ASN A 204 0.32 -8.90 -6.41
C ASN A 204 -0.84 -8.77 -5.41
N PRO A 205 -2.09 -8.74 -5.88
CA PRO A 205 -3.25 -8.76 -5.00
C PRO A 205 -3.28 -10.05 -4.18
N ILE A 206 -3.81 -9.98 -2.96
CA ILE A 206 -4.19 -11.17 -2.19
C ILE A 206 -5.39 -11.79 -2.91
N ARG A 207 -5.28 -13.08 -3.23
CA ARG A 207 -6.40 -13.85 -3.80
C ARG A 207 -7.51 -13.88 -2.77
N CYS A 208 -8.68 -13.41 -3.17
CA CYS A 208 -9.89 -13.40 -2.36
C CYS A 208 -10.67 -14.69 -2.56
#